data_AF-A0A7Y9F0I1-F1
#
_entry.id   AF-A0A7Y9F0I1-F1
#
_cell.length_a   1.000
_cell.length_b   1.000
_cell.length_c   1.000
_cell.angle_alpha   90.00
_cell.angle_beta   90.00
_cell.angle_gamma   90.00
#
_symmetry.space_group_name_H-M   'P 1'
#
loop_
_entity.id
_entity.type
_entity.pdbx_description
1 polymer ?
#
loop_
_entity_poly.entity_id
_entity_poly.type
_entity_poly.pdbx_seq_one_letter_code
_entity_poly.pdbx_strand_id
1 'polypeptide(L)'
;MDEPPLDPEERLRRAGHVILDGVVAAEADPDVLPGAPNPVELAFGHLLEIGAVELKMDEDSEELELDISPLMGGVMLVVRRLVAELAARDHVDPESVVMSVRAAIDQAAG
;
A
#
# COMPACT_ATOMS: atom_id res chain seq x y z
N MET A 1 -24.99 -11.74 -5.31
CA MET A 1 -25.33 -10.31 -5.25
C MET A 1 -24.00 -9.62 -5.13
N ASP A 2 -23.59 -8.87 -6.13
CA ASP A 2 -22.35 -8.08 -6.00
C ASP A 2 -22.59 -7.06 -4.90
N GLU A 3 -21.68 -7.02 -3.92
CA GLU A 3 -21.70 -5.97 -2.91
C GLU A 3 -21.60 -4.60 -3.60
N PRO A 4 -22.34 -3.58 -3.12
CA PRO A 4 -22.22 -2.25 -3.68
C PRO A 4 -20.76 -1.78 -3.54
N PRO A 5 -20.21 -1.10 -4.56
CA PRO A 5 -18.83 -0.63 -4.52
C PRO A 5 -18.62 0.24 -3.29
N LEU A 6 -17.50 0.01 -2.57
CA LEU A 6 -17.11 0.84 -1.44
C LEU A 6 -17.05 2.30 -1.85
N ASP A 7 -17.44 3.18 -0.94
CA ASP A 7 -17.25 4.60 -1.13
C ASP A 7 -15.75 4.92 -1.33
N PRO A 8 -15.41 5.97 -2.09
CA PRO A 8 -14.01 6.24 -2.44
C PRO A 8 -13.10 6.50 -1.23
N GLU A 9 -13.60 7.13 -0.17
CA GLU A 9 -12.82 7.47 1.02
C GLU A 9 -12.54 6.23 1.88
N GLU A 10 -13.56 5.40 2.06
CA GLU A 10 -13.48 4.11 2.72
C GLU A 10 -12.54 3.16 2.00
N ARG A 11 -12.61 3.12 0.67
CA ARG A 11 -11.71 2.34 -0.17
C ARG A 11 -10.25 2.76 0.01
N LEU A 12 -9.98 4.06 -0.01
CA LEU A 12 -8.64 4.62 0.22
C LEU A 12 -8.13 4.27 1.61
N ARG A 13 -8.98 4.41 2.64
CA ARG A 13 -8.65 4.06 4.02
C ARG A 13 -8.33 2.58 4.17
N ARG A 14 -9.14 1.69 3.60
CA ARG A 14 -8.90 0.24 3.62
C ARG A 14 -7.65 -0.15 2.85
N ALA A 15 -7.38 0.47 1.70
CA ALA A 15 -6.13 0.25 0.97
C ALA A 15 -4.92 0.58 1.86
N GLY A 16 -4.97 1.70 2.59
CA GLY A 16 -3.94 2.05 3.57
C GLY A 16 -3.77 1.00 4.68
N HIS A 17 -4.86 0.44 5.21
CA HIS A 17 -4.80 -0.63 6.20
C HIS A 17 -4.14 -1.90 5.63
N VAL A 18 -4.54 -2.32 4.43
CA VAL A 18 -3.95 -3.50 3.77
C VAL A 18 -2.44 -3.32 3.54
N ILE A 19 -1.99 -2.10 3.18
CA ILE A 19 -0.56 -1.80 3.08
C ILE A 19 0.15 -1.95 4.43
N LEU A 20 -0.44 -1.45 5.51
CA LEU A 20 0.14 -1.58 6.85
C LEU A 20 0.20 -3.04 7.32
N ASP A 21 -0.85 -3.82 7.05
CA ASP A 21 -0.88 -5.26 7.34
C ASP A 21 0.22 -5.99 6.55
N GLY A 22 0.43 -5.60 5.29
CA GLY A 22 1.51 -6.12 4.45
C GLY A 22 2.90 -5.84 4.99
N VAL A 23 3.15 -4.65 5.55
CA VAL A 23 4.43 -4.30 6.20
C VAL A 23 4.70 -5.21 7.40
N VAL A 24 3.70 -5.45 8.26
CA VAL A 24 3.85 -6.32 9.43
C VAL A 24 4.07 -7.78 8.99
N ALA A 25 3.34 -8.23 7.98
CA ALA A 25 3.43 -9.59 7.47
C ALA A 25 4.76 -9.87 6.74
N ALA A 26 5.36 -8.87 6.08
CA ALA A 26 6.66 -9.01 5.42
C ALA A 26 7.83 -9.19 6.41
N GLU A 27 7.69 -8.69 7.64
CA GLU A 27 8.67 -8.87 8.72
C GLU A 27 8.53 -10.24 9.43
N ALA A 28 7.46 -10.99 9.15
CA ALA A 28 7.28 -12.33 9.71
C ALA A 28 8.20 -13.33 8.99
N ASP A 29 9.12 -13.93 9.75
CA ASP A 29 10.13 -14.86 9.24
C ASP A 29 9.50 -16.06 8.48
N PRO A 30 9.85 -16.27 7.19
CA PRO A 30 9.33 -17.37 6.38
C PRO A 30 9.66 -18.76 6.96
N ASP A 31 10.66 -18.89 7.84
CA ASP A 31 10.99 -20.15 8.52
C ASP A 31 9.99 -20.53 9.62
N VAL A 32 9.09 -19.62 10.03
CA VAL A 32 8.09 -19.87 11.08
C VAL A 32 6.88 -20.65 10.56
N LEU A 33 6.56 -20.55 9.26
CA LEU A 33 5.43 -21.27 8.64
C LEU A 33 5.76 -21.70 7.19
N PRO A 34 6.45 -22.84 6.99
CA PRO A 34 6.64 -23.40 5.67
C PRO A 34 5.28 -23.69 5.01
N GLY A 35 5.01 -23.00 3.90
CA GLY A 35 3.74 -23.08 3.15
C GLY A 35 2.75 -21.94 3.44
N ALA A 36 3.11 -20.93 4.24
CA ALA A 36 2.31 -19.72 4.36
C ALA A 36 2.20 -18.98 3.00
N PRO A 37 1.06 -18.34 2.70
CA PRO A 37 0.92 -17.57 1.48
C PRO A 37 1.85 -16.34 1.52
N ASN A 38 2.38 -15.95 0.36
CA ASN A 38 3.23 -14.76 0.25
C ASN A 38 2.46 -13.52 0.75
N PRO A 39 2.97 -12.77 1.75
CA PRO A 39 2.32 -11.57 2.28
C PRO A 39 1.91 -10.55 1.22
N VAL A 40 2.74 -10.41 0.17
CA VAL A 40 2.48 -9.48 -0.93
C VAL A 40 1.31 -9.95 -1.78
N GLU A 41 1.21 -11.25 -2.07
CA GLU A 41 0.10 -11.82 -2.84
C GLU A 41 -1.23 -11.72 -2.08
N LEU A 42 -1.20 -11.93 -0.76
CA LEU A 42 -2.37 -11.74 0.10
C LEU A 42 -2.84 -10.28 0.11
N ALA A 43 -1.90 -9.34 0.29
CA ALA A 43 -2.22 -7.92 0.24
C ALA A 43 -2.82 -7.54 -1.12
N PHE A 44 -2.26 -8.05 -2.22
CA PHE A 44 -2.79 -7.82 -3.55
C PHE A 44 -4.21 -8.38 -3.73
N GLY A 45 -4.48 -9.59 -3.21
CA GLY A 45 -5.82 -10.18 -3.18
C GLY A 45 -6.84 -9.31 -2.46
N HIS A 46 -6.51 -8.84 -1.25
CA HIS A 46 -7.39 -7.94 -0.50
C HIS A 46 -7.60 -6.60 -1.23
N LEU A 47 -6.59 -6.07 -1.92
CA LEU A 47 -6.71 -4.84 -2.71
C LEU A 47 -7.66 -5.00 -3.90
N LEU A 48 -7.67 -6.17 -4.56
CA LEU A 48 -8.66 -6.50 -5.59
C LEU A 48 -10.06 -6.62 -4.98
N GLU A 49 -10.22 -7.29 -3.84
CA GLU A 49 -11.51 -7.49 -3.17
C GLU A 49 -12.18 -6.16 -2.79
N ILE A 50 -11.40 -5.17 -2.34
CA ILE A 50 -11.93 -3.85 -1.98
C ILE A 50 -12.03 -2.89 -3.18
N GLY A 51 -11.69 -3.33 -4.40
CA GLY A 51 -11.66 -2.51 -5.61
C GLY A 51 -10.62 -1.40 -5.57
N ALA A 52 -9.57 -1.54 -4.77
CA ALA A 52 -8.44 -0.60 -4.73
C ALA A 52 -7.43 -0.83 -5.84
N VAL A 53 -7.47 -2.03 -6.43
CA VAL A 53 -6.87 -2.39 -7.71
C VAL A 53 -8.00 -2.91 -8.59
N GLU A 54 -8.15 -2.38 -9.79
CA GLU A 54 -9.18 -2.81 -10.74
C GLU A 54 -8.54 -3.11 -12.10
N LEU A 55 -8.98 -4.21 -12.74
CA LEU A 55 -8.67 -4.50 -14.13
C LEU A 55 -9.80 -3.95 -15.01
N LYS A 56 -9.46 -3.04 -15.90
CA LYS A 56 -10.38 -2.41 -16.86
C LYS A 56 -10.00 -2.86 -18.25
N MET A 57 -10.99 -3.10 -19.10
CA MET A 57 -10.72 -3.27 -20.53
C MET A 57 -10.63 -1.87 -21.13
N ASP A 58 -9.53 -1.57 -21.81
CA ASP A 58 -9.43 -0.38 -22.64
C ASP A 58 -10.28 -0.59 -23.90
N GLU A 59 -11.32 0.23 -24.04
CA GLU A 59 -12.28 0.16 -25.15
C GLU A 59 -11.63 0.54 -26.50
N ASP A 60 -10.52 1.28 -26.48
CA ASP A 60 -9.83 1.75 -27.69
C ASP A 60 -8.75 0.78 -28.18
N SER A 61 -8.15 -0.01 -27.28
CA SER A 61 -6.99 -0.87 -27.60
C SER A 61 -7.21 -2.38 -27.45
N GLU A 62 -8.36 -2.81 -26.89
CA GLU A 62 -8.60 -4.20 -26.46
C GLU A 62 -7.55 -4.72 -25.45
N GLU A 63 -6.77 -3.83 -24.82
CA GLU A 63 -5.80 -4.17 -23.79
C GLU A 63 -6.42 -4.08 -22.39
N LEU A 64 -5.86 -4.85 -21.44
CA LEU A 64 -6.24 -4.76 -20.04
C LEU A 64 -5.44 -3.64 -19.36
N GLU A 65 -6.13 -2.62 -18.88
CA GLU A 65 -5.57 -1.55 -18.05
C GLU A 65 -5.72 -1.91 -16.57
N LEU A 66 -4.65 -1.68 -15.79
CA LEU A 66 -4.66 -1.83 -14.34
C LEU A 66 -4.83 -0.46 -13.68
N ASP A 67 -6.00 -0.20 -13.10
CA ASP A 67 -6.24 1.01 -12.30
C ASP A 67 -5.81 0.78 -10.86
N ILE A 68 -4.72 1.46 -10.47
CA ILE A 68 -4.15 1.43 -9.12
C ILE A 68 -4.34 2.77 -8.39
N SER A 69 -5.15 3.69 -8.91
CA SER A 69 -5.32 5.02 -8.34
C SER A 69 -5.75 4.99 -6.86
N PRO A 70 -6.72 4.15 -6.45
CA PRO A 70 -7.10 4.08 -5.04
C PRO A 70 -5.99 3.50 -4.16
N LEU A 71 -5.26 2.48 -4.65
CA LEU A 71 -4.08 1.94 -3.98
C LEU A 71 -3.03 3.04 -3.74
N MET A 72 -2.68 3.81 -4.77
CA MET A 72 -1.71 4.91 -4.64
C MET A 72 -2.19 5.98 -3.65
N GLY A 73 -3.50 6.27 -3.63
CA GLY A 73 -4.11 7.14 -2.62
C GLY A 73 -3.93 6.62 -1.20
N GLY A 74 -4.14 5.32 -0.99
CA GLY A 74 -3.92 4.64 0.29
C GLY A 74 -2.47 4.67 0.74
N VAL A 75 -1.53 4.40 -0.17
CA VAL A 75 -0.08 4.50 0.08
C VAL A 75 0.29 5.93 0.51
N MET A 76 -0.18 6.94 -0.23
CA MET A 76 0.07 8.33 0.12
C MET A 76 -0.53 8.72 1.48
N LEU A 77 -1.68 8.18 1.86
CA LEU A 77 -2.28 8.40 3.19
C LEU A 77 -1.36 7.85 4.28
N VAL A 78 -0.94 6.59 4.15
CA VAL A 78 -0.05 5.91 5.11
C VAL A 78 1.27 6.64 5.24
N VAL A 79 1.94 6.93 4.12
CA VAL A 79 3.25 7.63 4.12
C VAL A 79 3.13 9.00 4.77
N ARG A 80 2.10 9.80 4.43
CA ARG A 80 1.88 11.12 5.06
C ARG A 80 1.69 11.00 6.57
N ARG A 81 0.94 9.99 7.02
CA ARG A 81 0.70 9.78 8.45
C ARG A 81 1.99 9.39 9.18
N LEU A 82 2.75 8.45 8.64
CA LEU A 82 4.04 8.02 9.21
C LEU A 82 5.05 9.16 9.25
N VAL A 83 5.18 9.93 8.16
CA VAL A 83 6.06 11.10 8.12
C VAL A 83 5.67 12.12 9.19
N ALA A 84 4.37 12.41 9.34
CA ALA A 84 3.89 13.34 10.37
C ALA A 84 4.15 12.83 11.79
N GLU A 85 3.99 11.53 12.04
CA GLU A 85 4.28 10.91 13.34
C GLU A 85 5.78 10.96 13.67
N LEU A 86 6.65 10.63 12.72
CA LEU A 86 8.10 10.68 12.89
C LEU A 86 8.59 12.11 13.09
N ALA A 87 8.11 13.06 12.27
CA ALA A 87 8.47 14.47 12.39
C ALA A 87 8.07 15.03 13.77
N ALA A 88 6.87 14.71 14.25
CA ALA A 88 6.41 15.11 15.58
C ALA A 88 7.25 14.47 16.69
N ARG A 89 7.56 13.17 16.58
CA ARG A 89 8.37 12.43 17.55
C ARG A 89 9.79 12.99 17.65
N ASP A 90 10.41 13.29 16.51
CA ASP A 90 11.82 13.67 16.42
C ASP A 90 12.02 15.21 16.46
N HIS A 91 10.91 15.97 16.53
CA HIS A 91 10.88 17.44 16.60
C HIS A 91 11.58 18.11 15.40
N VAL A 92 11.38 17.52 14.23
CA VAL A 92 11.91 18.01 12.94
C VAL A 92 10.76 18.31 11.98
N ASP A 93 11.07 18.97 10.86
CA ASP A 93 10.11 19.16 9.79
C ASP A 93 9.88 17.86 8.98
N PRO A 94 8.71 17.69 8.34
CA PRO A 94 8.41 16.54 7.50
C PRO A 94 9.39 16.31 6.34
N GLU A 95 9.97 17.37 5.77
CA GLU A 95 10.90 17.25 4.64
C GLU A 95 12.20 16.56 5.07
N SER A 96 12.72 16.90 6.25
CA SER A 96 13.87 16.22 6.87
C SER A 96 13.65 14.70 7.01
N VAL A 97 12.45 14.28 7.42
CA VAL A 97 12.10 12.84 7.50
C VAL A 97 12.13 12.19 6.12
N VAL A 98 11.50 12.82 5.11
CA VAL A 98 11.46 12.30 3.74
C VAL A 98 12.86 12.17 3.15
N MET A 99 13.73 13.17 3.35
CA MET A 99 15.12 13.11 2.89
C MET A 99 15.90 11.97 3.56
N SER A 100 15.72 11.79 4.87
CA SER A 100 16.34 10.70 5.64
C SER A 100 15.90 9.32 5.14
N VAL A 101 14.60 9.12 4.93
CA VAL A 101 14.05 7.86 4.39
C VAL A 101 14.58 7.59 2.98
N ARG A 102 14.64 8.60 2.11
CA ARG A 102 15.23 8.45 0.77
C ARG A 102 16.69 7.99 0.84
N ALA A 103 17.49 8.63 1.67
CA ALA A 103 18.89 8.25 1.86
C ALA A 103 19.04 6.82 2.41
N ALA A 104 18.15 6.38 3.31
CA ALA A 104 18.15 5.01 3.83
C ALA A 104 17.77 3.97 2.76
N ILE A 105 16.81 4.28 1.88
CA ILE A 105 16.46 3.42 0.74
C ILE A 105 17.65 3.28 -0.21
N ASP A 106 18.31 4.39 -0.56
CA ASP A 106 19.49 4.37 -1.44
C ASP A 106 20.64 3.54 -0.84
N GLN A 107 20.80 3.54 0.48
CA GLN A 107 21.79 2.71 1.19
C GLN A 107 21.42 1.23 1.23
N ALA A 108 20.14 0.89 1.33
CA ALA A 108 19.68 -0.50 1.36
C ALA A 108 19.70 -1.16 -0.02
N ALA A 109 19.61 -0.36 -1.09
CA ALA A 109 19.65 -0.83 -2.47
C ALA A 109 21.08 -0.99 -3.04
N GLY A 110 22.10 -0.51 -2.32
CA GLY A 110 23.52 -0.63 -2.68
C GLY A 110 24.23 -1.75 -1.93
#